data_AF-A0A950S890-F1
#
_entry.id   AF-A0A950S890-F1
#
_cell.length_a   1.000
_cell.length_b   1.000
_cell.length_c   1.000
_cell.angle_alpha   90.00
_cell.angle_beta   90.00
_cell.angle_gamma   90.00
#
_symmetry.space_group_name_H-M   'P 1'
#
loop_
_entity.id
_entity.type
_entity.pdbx_description
1 polymer ?
#
loop_
_entity_poly.entity_id
_entity_poly.type
_entity_poly.pdbx_seq_one_letter_code
_entity_poly.pdbx_strand_id
1 'polypeptide(L)' 'MTTIETLEAAALQLSEIDRIHLAHKLARSVRHSAPEIETAWLDEVERRIALHDAGAVADIDAEDLYRELRRR' A
#
# COMPACT_ATOMS: atom_id res chain seq x y z
N MET A 1 -19.28 -16.35 21.27
CA MET A 1 -18.94 -15.96 19.89
C MET A 1 -18.42 -14.54 19.93
N THR A 2 -17.22 -14.29 19.42
CA THR A 2 -16.69 -12.92 19.29
C THR A 2 -17.23 -12.31 18.01
N THR A 3 -17.81 -11.11 18.08
CA THR A 3 -18.32 -10.39 16.88
C THR A 3 -17.28 -9.41 16.35
N ILE A 4 -17.46 -8.93 15.12
CA ILE A 4 -16.57 -7.92 14.51
C ILE A 4 -16.57 -6.65 15.36
N GLU A 5 -17.74 -6.21 15.81
CA GLU A 5 -17.91 -5.01 16.64
C GLU A 5 -17.14 -5.13 17.96
N THR A 6 -17.09 -6.34 18.53
CA THR A 6 -16.32 -6.60 19.77
C THR A 6 -14.81 -6.53 19.50
N LEU A 7 -14.35 -7.01 18.35
CA LEU A 7 -12.94 -6.94 17.94
C LEU A 7 -12.51 -5.51 17.58
N GLU A 8 -13.37 -4.75 16.91
CA GLU A 8 -13.15 -3.34 16.57
C GLU A 8 -13.03 -2.49 17.84
N ALA A 9 -13.97 -2.65 18.77
CA ALA A 9 -13.93 -1.95 20.05
C ALA A 9 -12.62 -2.23 20.81
N ALA A 10 -12.17 -3.49 20.83
CA ALA A 10 -10.90 -3.87 21.45
C ALA A 10 -9.68 -3.31 20.71
N ALA A 11 -9.66 -3.36 19.37
CA ALA A 11 -8.58 -2.82 18.55
C ALA A 11 -8.42 -1.31 18.73
N LEU A 12 -9.52 -0.57 18.89
CA LEU A 12 -9.50 0.87 19.13
C LEU A 12 -8.92 1.26 20.50
N GLN A 13 -8.85 0.34 21.47
CA GLN A 13 -8.17 0.57 22.76
C GLN A 13 -6.64 0.43 22.67
N LEU A 14 -6.10 -0.09 21.56
CA LEU A 14 -4.66 -0.22 21.38
C LEU A 14 -3.99 1.13 21.12
N SER A 15 -2.67 1.18 21.36
CA SER A 15 -1.84 2.31 20.93
C SER A 15 -1.92 2.49 19.41
N GLU A 16 -1.65 3.70 18.91
CA GLU A 16 -1.67 3.97 17.47
C GLU A 16 -0.74 3.03 16.68
N ILE A 17 0.47 2.80 17.20
CA ILE A 17 1.46 1.91 16.59
C ILE A 17 0.93 0.47 16.52
N ASP A 18 0.31 -0.01 17.59
CA ASP A 18 -0.24 -1.37 17.64
C ASP A 18 -1.45 -1.52 16.73
N ARG A 19 -2.28 -0.47 16.57
CA ARG A 19 -3.37 -0.47 15.59
C ARG A 19 -2.84 -0.57 14.17
N ILE A 20 -1.79 0.17 13.82
CA ILE A 20 -1.14 0.08 12.50
C ILE A 20 -0.59 -1.33 12.27
N HIS A 21 0.09 -1.91 13.26
CA HIS A 21 0.60 -3.28 13.18
C HIS A 21 -0.53 -4.30 12.98
N LEU A 22 -1.63 -4.16 13.72
CA LEU A 22 -2.78 -5.05 13.60
C LEU A 22 -3.45 -4.92 12.23
N ALA A 23 -3.65 -3.70 11.75
CA ALA A 23 -4.22 -3.44 10.42
C ALA A 23 -3.36 -4.07 9.31
N HIS A 24 -2.04 -3.93 9.37
CA HIS A 24 -1.13 -4.59 8.43
C HIS A 24 -1.22 -6.12 8.48
N LYS A 25 -1.29 -6.73 9.68
CA LYS A 25 -1.45 -8.18 9.81
C LYS A 25 -2.76 -8.66 9.18
N LEU A 26 -3.86 -7.97 9.46
CA LEU A 26 -5.17 -8.30 8.89
C LEU A 26 -5.18 -8.15 7.37
N ALA A 27 -4.67 -7.03 6.84
CA ALA A 27 -4.54 -6.81 5.40
C ALA A 27 -3.70 -7.89 4.69
N ARG A 28 -2.63 -8.37 5.33
CA ARG A 28 -1.83 -9.48 4.79
C ARG A 28 -2.57 -10.82 4.84
N SER A 29 -3.38 -11.05 5.87
CA SER A 29 -4.14 -12.30 6.02
C SER A 29 -5.21 -12.49 4.94
N VAL A 30 -5.71 -11.40 4.37
CA VAL A 30 -6.73 -11.41 3.32
C VAL A 30 -6.16 -11.33 1.91
N ARG A 31 -4.82 -11.34 1.73
CA ARG A 31 -4.19 -11.37 0.40
C ARG A 31 -4.60 -12.65 -0.36
N HIS A 32 -5.69 -12.53 -1.10
CA HIS A 32 -6.07 -13.35 -2.23
C HIS A 32 -5.88 -12.49 -3.46
N SER A 33 -4.63 -12.15 -3.77
CA SER A 33 -4.37 -11.72 -5.12
C SER A 33 -4.54 -12.97 -5.99
N ALA A 34 -5.55 -12.93 -6.87
CA ALA A 34 -5.66 -13.93 -7.91
C ALA A 34 -4.30 -13.97 -8.61
N PRO A 35 -3.69 -15.15 -8.84
CA PRO A 35 -2.35 -15.25 -9.44
C PRO A 35 -2.20 -14.40 -10.70
N GLU A 36 -3.29 -14.26 -11.48
CA GLU A 36 -3.37 -13.44 -12.68
C GLU A 36 -3.19 -11.94 -12.40
N ILE A 37 -3.67 -11.43 -11.26
CA ILE A 37 -3.49 -10.04 -10.84
C ILE A 37 -2.04 -9.79 -10.41
N GLU A 38 -1.41 -10.73 -9.69
CA GLU A 38 0.02 -10.61 -9.36
C GLU A 38 0.88 -10.63 -10.61
N THR A 39 0.60 -11.53 -11.56
CA THR A 39 1.31 -11.58 -12.84
C THR A 39 1.13 -10.29 -13.63
N ALA A 40 -0.11 -9.81 -13.79
CA ALA A 40 -0.36 -8.55 -14.49
C ALA A 40 0.31 -7.35 -13.81
N TRP A 41 0.43 -7.37 -12.48
CA TRP A 41 1.14 -6.34 -11.74
C TRP A 41 2.66 -6.40 -11.97
N LEU A 42 3.25 -7.60 -11.98
CA LEU A 42 4.67 -7.79 -12.30
C LEU A 42 5.00 -7.34 -13.72
N ASP A 43 4.17 -7.73 -14.70
CA ASP A 43 4.32 -7.30 -16.10
C ASP A 43 4.29 -5.78 -16.23
N GLU A 44 3.38 -5.12 -15.50
CA GLU A 44 3.27 -3.66 -15.49
C GLU A 44 4.49 -2.99 -14.84
N VAL A 45 5.03 -3.56 -13.75
CA VAL A 45 6.26 -3.06 -13.12
C VAL A 45 7.42 -3.13 -14.10
N GLU A 46 7.63 -4.27 -14.76
CA GLU A 46 8.69 -4.46 -15.74
C GLU A 46 8.53 -3.49 -16.92
N ARG A 47 7.31 -3.33 -17.44
CA ARG A 47 7.01 -2.38 -18.52
C ARG A 47 7.33 -0.94 -18.12
N ARG A 48 6.99 -0.52 -16.89
CA ARG A 48 7.24 0.85 -16.41
C ARG A 48 8.73 1.12 -16.20
N ILE A 49 9.49 0.14 -15.71
CA ILE A 49 10.95 0.25 -15.58
C ILE A 49 11.56 0.43 -16.98
N ALA A 50 11.19 -0.40 -17.95
CA ALA A 50 11.71 -0.30 -19.31
C ALA A 50 11.42 1.06 -19.97
N LEU A 51 10.21 1.62 -19.76
CA LEU A 51 9.87 2.95 -20.26
C LEU A 51 10.65 4.07 -19.57
N HIS A 52 10.87 3.96 -18.25
CA HIS A 52 11.69 4.88 -17.49
C HIS A 52 13.13 4.87 -18.00
N ASP A 53 13.73 3.68 -18.14
CA ASP A 53 15.11 3.53 -18.61
C ASP A 53 15.31 4.00 -20.05
N ALA A 54 14.25 3.90 -20.88
CA ALA A 54 14.23 4.43 -22.23
C ALA A 54 13.99 5.96 -22.30
N GLY A 55 13.74 6.64 -21.17
CA GLY A 55 13.38 8.06 -21.13
C GLY A 55 12.02 8.37 -21.77
N ALA A 56 11.15 7.36 -21.87
CA ALA A 56 9.84 7.45 -22.52
C ALA A 56 8.71 7.88 -21.57
N VAL A 57 9.04 8.18 -20.31
CA VAL A 57 8.13 8.74 -19.31
C VAL A 57 8.74 9.99 -18.69
N ALA A 58 7.88 10.90 -18.23
CA ALA A 58 8.30 12.09 -17.51
C ALA A 58 8.41 11.77 -16.01
N ASP A 59 9.58 12.02 -15.45
CA ASP A 59 9.80 11.90 -14.02
C ASP A 59 9.43 13.19 -13.30
N ILE A 60 9.08 13.03 -12.02
CA ILE A 60 8.94 14.12 -11.07
C ILE A 60 10.04 13.99 -10.04
N ASP A 61 10.70 15.11 -9.74
CA ASP A 61 11.67 15.12 -8.66
C ASP A 61 10.98 14.85 -7.32
N ALA A 62 11.52 13.91 -6.56
CA ALA A 62 10.92 13.46 -5.32
C ALA A 62 10.92 14.57 -4.26
N GLU A 63 11.98 15.38 -4.17
CA GLU A 63 12.05 16.48 -3.21
C GLU A 63 11.04 17.57 -3.53
N ASP A 64 10.86 17.89 -4.81
CA ASP A 64 9.85 18.82 -5.29
C ASP A 64 8.43 18.33 -4.96
N LEU A 65 8.15 17.05 -5.20
CA LEU A 65 6.87 16.42 -4.84
C LEU A 65 6.60 16.54 -3.34
N TYR A 66 7.57 16.15 -2.50
CA TYR A 66 7.41 16.23 -1.05
C TYR A 66 7.27 17.67 -0.55
N ARG A 67 7.93 18.63 -1.21
CA ARG A 67 7.79 20.05 -0.88
C ARG A 67 6.38 20.55 -1.16
N GLU A 68 5.78 20.17 -2.29
CA GLU A 68 4.39 20.51 -2.61
C GLU A 68 3.39 19.82 -1.67
N LEU A 69 3.60 18.55 -1.33
CA LEU A 69 2.71 17.83 -0.40
C LEU A 69 2.69 18.45 1.00
N ARG A 70 3.84 18.93 1.51
CA ARG A 70 3.90 19.62 2.81
C ARG A 70 3.25 21.00 2.84
N ARG A 71 2.98 21.59 1.67
CA ARG A 71 2.35 22.91 1.54
C ARG A 71 0.82 22.83 1.56
N ARG A 72 0.26 21.62 1.44
CA ARG A 72 -1.19 21.33 1.48
C ARG A 72 -1.62 20.92 2.88
#